data_AF-A0A1X2HYV8-F1
#
_entry.id   AF-A0A1X2HYV8-F1
#
_cell.length_a   1.000
_cell.length_b   1.000
_cell.length_c   1.000
_cell.angle_alpha   90.00
_cell.angle_beta   90.00
_cell.angle_gamma   90.00
#
_symmetry.space_group_name_H-M   'P 1'
#
loop_
_entity.id
_entity.type
_entity.pdbx_description
1 polymer ?
#
loop_
_entity_poly.entity_id
_entity_poly.type
_entity_poly.pdbx_seq_one_letter_code
_entity_poly.pdbx_strand_id
1 'polypeptide(L)'
;MQSASFLEGIRILGEEEFGLLFEMVIDCHRYPDQFPALIDLVAQCPSVSFVLDHMAKPPCHLSSDSSAFSHWASCMQTLASYPNVVACKVSGLITEVEDNTSLISAQHLGPFVQVAKDTFGIDRLIFGGDWPVCEATQGGTWQLWVDVLQEIVQAWEPEEQTRLFVTNAQRCYNLV
;
A
#
# COMPACT_ATOMS: atom_id res chain seq x y z
N MET A 1 21.53 6.38 5.04
CA MET A 1 22.13 5.18 4.43
C MET A 1 21.87 4.01 5.38
N GLN A 2 21.33 2.91 4.87
CA GLN A 2 21.01 1.74 5.70
C GLN A 2 22.28 1.03 6.16
N SER A 3 22.25 0.37 7.32
CA SER A 3 23.41 -0.37 7.80
C SER A 3 23.68 -1.60 6.93
N ALA A 4 24.95 -1.95 6.76
CA ALA A 4 25.34 -3.13 5.99
C ALA A 4 24.72 -4.42 6.56
N SER A 5 24.63 -4.52 7.89
CA SER A 5 24.02 -5.68 8.56
C SER A 5 22.52 -5.79 8.31
N PHE A 6 21.81 -4.66 8.18
CA PHE A 6 20.39 -4.67 7.84
C PHE A 6 20.17 -5.16 6.40
N LEU A 7 20.92 -4.61 5.44
CA LEU A 7 20.84 -5.03 4.05
C LEU A 7 21.14 -6.52 3.88
N GLU A 8 22.13 -7.04 4.62
CA GLU A 8 22.45 -8.46 4.60
C GLU A 8 21.28 -9.30 5.15
N GLY A 9 20.70 -8.90 6.27
CA GLY A 9 19.51 -9.56 6.83
C GLY A 9 18.34 -9.58 5.85
N ILE A 10 18.10 -8.50 5.12
CA ILE A 10 17.04 -8.46 4.10
C ILE A 10 17.34 -9.40 2.94
N ARG A 11 18.59 -9.45 2.45
CA ARG A 11 18.96 -10.35 1.34
C ARG A 11 18.74 -11.82 1.66
N ILE A 12 19.01 -12.22 2.90
CA ILE A 12 18.79 -13.59 3.39
C ILE A 12 17.33 -14.02 3.18
N LEU A 13 16.35 -13.11 3.36
CA LEU A 13 14.93 -13.43 3.17
C LEU A 13 14.64 -13.96 1.75
N GLY A 14 15.32 -13.42 0.75
CA GLY A 14 15.14 -13.77 -0.66
C GLY A 14 15.99 -14.96 -1.13
N GLU A 15 16.79 -15.58 -0.26
CA GLU A 15 17.49 -16.81 -0.62
C GLU A 15 16.49 -17.95 -0.82
N GLU A 16 16.77 -18.86 -1.76
CA GLU A 16 15.86 -19.96 -2.13
C GLU A 16 15.47 -20.85 -0.95
N GLU A 17 16.35 -20.97 0.06
CA GLU A 17 16.08 -21.72 1.29
C GLU A 17 14.94 -21.12 2.12
N PHE A 18 14.82 -19.79 2.13
CA PHE A 18 13.82 -19.08 2.93
C PHE A 18 12.60 -18.66 2.11
N GLY A 19 12.82 -18.01 0.96
CA GLY A 19 11.74 -17.55 0.08
C GLY A 19 10.73 -16.63 0.76
N LEU A 20 11.16 -15.83 1.74
CA LEU A 20 10.31 -14.94 2.52
C LEU A 20 10.21 -13.56 1.85
N LEU A 21 9.02 -12.98 1.93
CA LEU A 21 8.78 -11.59 1.52
C LEU A 21 9.09 -10.61 2.65
N PHE A 22 9.28 -9.35 2.28
CA PHE A 22 9.44 -8.25 3.23
C PHE A 22 8.33 -7.21 3.02
N GLU A 23 7.59 -6.92 4.08
CA GLU A 23 6.54 -5.91 4.07
C GLU A 23 7.09 -4.55 4.48
N MET A 24 6.82 -3.55 3.65
CA MET A 24 7.37 -2.21 3.77
C MET A 24 6.30 -1.28 4.34
N VAL A 25 6.41 -1.00 5.63
CA VAL A 25 5.60 0.03 6.29
C VAL A 25 6.41 1.33 6.35
N ILE A 26 5.98 2.31 5.56
CA ILE A 26 6.54 3.68 5.58
C ILE A 26 5.41 4.69 5.73
N ASP A 27 5.76 5.89 6.21
CA ASP A 27 4.87 7.04 6.30
C ASP A 27 5.42 8.17 5.43
N CYS A 28 5.03 8.17 4.16
CA CYS A 28 5.55 9.12 3.20
C CYS A 28 4.98 10.52 3.35
N HIS A 29 3.78 10.64 3.93
CA HIS A 29 3.17 11.92 4.15
C HIS A 29 3.90 12.69 5.26
N ARG A 30 4.18 12.04 6.39
CA ARG A 30 4.84 12.67 7.55
C ARG A 30 6.36 12.65 7.43
N TYR A 31 6.93 11.67 6.73
CA TYR A 31 8.37 11.50 6.56
C TYR A 31 8.72 11.22 5.08
N PRO A 32 8.65 12.22 4.18
CA PRO A 32 8.88 12.04 2.74
C PRO A 32 10.26 11.47 2.41
N ASP A 33 11.27 11.71 3.25
CA ASP A 33 12.62 11.17 3.11
C ASP A 33 12.70 9.63 3.22
N GLN A 34 11.63 8.96 3.67
CA GLN A 34 11.57 7.50 3.69
C GLN A 34 11.47 6.90 2.28
N PHE A 35 10.87 7.59 1.30
CA PHE A 35 10.73 7.06 -0.06
C PHE A 35 12.07 6.82 -0.76
N PRO A 36 13.00 7.79 -0.81
CA PRO A 36 14.33 7.56 -1.40
C PRO A 36 15.06 6.38 -0.75
N ALA A 37 15.01 6.29 0.59
CA ALA A 37 15.62 5.18 1.30
C ALA A 37 14.96 3.83 0.99
N LEU A 38 13.65 3.81 0.77
CA LEU A 38 12.91 2.61 0.38
C LEU A 38 13.29 2.14 -1.03
N ILE A 39 13.38 3.07 -1.98
CA ILE A 39 13.82 2.78 -3.35
C ILE A 39 15.23 2.21 -3.35
N ASP A 40 16.13 2.78 -2.56
CA ASP A 40 17.50 2.27 -2.40
C ASP A 40 17.51 0.83 -1.83
N LEU A 41 16.62 0.51 -0.88
CA LEU A 41 16.49 -0.86 -0.35
C LEU A 41 16.06 -1.84 -1.44
N VAL A 42 14.96 -1.54 -2.12
CA VAL A 42 14.37 -2.40 -3.15
C VAL A 42 15.37 -2.66 -4.27
N ALA A 43 16.11 -1.65 -4.70
CA ALA A 43 17.14 -1.75 -5.74
C ALA A 43 18.34 -2.62 -5.31
N GLN A 44 18.70 -2.63 -4.02
CA GLN A 44 19.84 -3.38 -3.48
C GLN A 44 19.51 -4.83 -3.11
N CYS A 45 18.24 -5.21 -3.16
CA CYS A 45 17.74 -6.54 -2.78
C CYS A 45 16.85 -7.15 -3.89
N PRO A 46 17.37 -7.33 -5.12
CA PRO A 46 16.57 -7.77 -6.27
C PRO A 46 16.00 -9.20 -6.14
N SER A 47 16.55 -10.04 -5.26
CA SER A 47 16.05 -11.39 -4.99
C SER A 47 14.88 -11.42 -4.00
N VAL A 48 14.60 -10.32 -3.31
CA VAL A 48 13.58 -10.25 -2.25
C VAL A 48 12.28 -9.73 -2.84
N SER A 49 11.18 -10.44 -2.57
CA SER A 49 9.84 -9.95 -2.90
C SER A 49 9.35 -8.96 -1.85
N PHE A 50 8.93 -7.78 -2.28
CA PHE A 50 8.48 -6.70 -1.42
C PHE A 50 6.98 -6.45 -1.56
N VAL A 51 6.31 -6.22 -0.43
CA VAL A 51 4.92 -5.77 -0.37
C VAL A 51 4.88 -4.38 0.25
N LEU A 52 4.26 -3.41 -0.41
CA LEU A 52 4.05 -2.09 0.17
C LEU A 52 2.79 -2.09 1.04
N ASP A 53 2.92 -1.66 2.29
CA ASP A 53 1.79 -1.53 3.20
C ASP A 53 1.14 -0.14 3.12
N HIS A 54 -0.17 -0.12 3.34
CA HIS A 54 -1.01 1.09 3.48
C HIS A 54 -0.83 2.13 2.36
N MET A 55 -0.45 1.68 1.16
CA MET A 55 -0.10 2.55 0.04
C MET A 55 0.93 3.63 0.40
N ALA A 56 1.91 3.29 1.26
CA ALA A 56 2.90 4.20 1.83
C ALA A 56 2.33 5.34 2.71
N LYS A 57 1.09 5.21 3.20
CA LYS A 57 0.37 6.23 3.97
C LYS A 57 0.22 7.55 3.19
N PRO A 58 -0.67 7.57 2.18
CA PRO A 58 -0.91 8.77 1.39
C PRO A 58 -1.45 9.94 2.23
N PRO A 59 -1.35 11.19 1.74
CA PRO A 59 -1.87 12.37 2.41
C PRO A 59 -3.41 12.48 2.32
N CYS A 60 -4.16 11.54 2.91
CA CYS A 60 -5.61 11.46 2.80
C CYS A 60 -6.37 12.62 3.49
N HIS A 61 -5.74 13.41 4.35
CA HIS A 61 -6.33 14.65 4.89
C HIS A 61 -6.34 15.79 3.87
N LEU A 62 -5.70 15.63 2.70
CA LEU A 62 -5.67 16.59 1.60
C LEU A 62 -6.50 16.12 0.41
N SER A 63 -6.88 17.07 -0.44
CA SER A 63 -7.55 16.81 -1.72
C SER A 63 -6.60 16.24 -2.77
N SER A 64 -7.17 15.55 -3.76
CA SER A 64 -6.44 14.91 -4.85
C SER A 64 -5.83 15.89 -5.88
N ASP A 65 -6.14 17.17 -5.79
CA ASP A 65 -5.51 18.25 -6.57
C ASP A 65 -4.29 18.88 -5.87
N SER A 66 -3.97 18.45 -4.65
CA SER A 66 -2.84 18.95 -3.89
C SER A 66 -1.49 18.52 -4.48
N SER A 67 -0.45 19.32 -4.27
CA SER A 67 0.92 18.96 -4.65
C SER A 67 1.43 17.74 -3.90
N ALA A 68 0.97 17.53 -2.65
CA ALA A 68 1.32 16.36 -1.85
C ALA A 68 0.75 15.07 -2.45
N PHE A 69 -0.49 15.09 -2.93
CA PHE A 69 -1.08 13.97 -3.67
C PHE A 69 -0.24 13.63 -4.91
N SER A 70 0.11 14.64 -5.71
CA SER A 70 0.90 14.46 -6.94
C SER A 70 2.30 13.90 -6.65
N HIS A 71 2.95 14.36 -5.57
CA HIS A 71 4.23 13.85 -5.13
C HIS A 71 4.15 12.37 -4.73
N TRP A 72 3.19 12.02 -3.86
CA TRP A 72 2.96 10.63 -3.46
C TRP A 72 2.68 9.72 -4.66
N ALA A 73 1.82 10.15 -5.59
CA ALA A 73 1.51 9.37 -6.79
C ALA A 73 2.74 9.10 -7.67
N SER A 74 3.65 10.08 -7.80
CA SER A 74 4.92 9.90 -8.51
C SER A 74 5.85 8.91 -7.80
N CYS A 75 5.91 8.93 -6.47
CA CYS A 75 6.66 7.96 -5.68
C CYS A 75 6.09 6.54 -5.83
N MET A 76 4.77 6.38 -5.81
CA MET A 76 4.08 5.11 -6.05
C MET A 76 4.41 4.55 -7.44
N GLN A 77 4.38 5.40 -8.48
CA GLN A 77 4.76 5.01 -9.84
C GLN A 77 6.22 4.54 -9.91
N THR A 78 7.13 5.27 -9.26
CA THR A 78 8.56 4.93 -9.21
C THR A 78 8.76 3.56 -8.54
N LEU A 79 8.15 3.35 -7.37
CA LEU A 79 8.26 2.09 -6.64
C LEU A 79 7.65 0.92 -7.43
N ALA A 80 6.49 1.12 -8.06
CA ALA A 80 5.81 0.09 -8.84
C ALA A 80 6.58 -0.35 -10.09
N SER A 81 7.57 0.44 -10.55
CA SER A 81 8.45 0.10 -11.68
C SER A 81 9.46 -1.00 -11.36
N TYR A 82 9.71 -1.29 -10.07
CA TYR A 82 10.58 -2.37 -9.65
C TYR A 82 9.84 -3.71 -9.68
N PRO A 83 10.34 -4.72 -10.43
CA PRO A 83 9.64 -5.99 -10.61
C PRO A 83 9.57 -6.83 -9.34
N ASN A 84 10.49 -6.61 -8.40
CA ASN A 84 10.52 -7.28 -7.11
C ASN A 84 9.60 -6.61 -6.07
N VAL A 85 8.89 -5.54 -6.42
CA VAL A 85 7.73 -5.04 -5.64
C VAL A 85 6.48 -5.73 -6.17
N VAL A 86 6.10 -6.81 -5.49
CA VAL A 86 5.13 -7.78 -5.99
C VAL A 86 3.68 -7.42 -5.63
N ALA A 87 3.47 -6.60 -4.59
CA ALA A 87 2.15 -6.15 -4.21
C ALA A 87 2.12 -4.81 -3.47
N CYS A 88 0.96 -4.17 -3.48
CA CYS A 88 0.60 -3.02 -2.68
C CYS A 88 -0.71 -3.31 -1.94
N LYS A 89 -0.70 -3.16 -0.61
CA LYS A 89 -1.91 -3.30 0.20
C LYS A 89 -2.74 -2.02 0.12
N VAL A 90 -4.00 -2.18 -0.29
CA VAL A 90 -5.06 -1.18 -0.14
C VAL A 90 -5.60 -1.33 1.29
N SER A 91 -5.02 -0.56 2.20
CA SER A 91 -5.28 -0.64 3.65
C SER A 91 -4.93 0.68 4.34
N GLY A 92 -5.37 0.85 5.59
CA GLY A 92 -4.92 1.96 6.46
C GLY A 92 -5.30 3.37 6.01
N LEU A 93 -6.18 3.55 5.03
CA LEU A 93 -6.47 4.90 4.52
C LEU A 93 -7.24 5.78 5.50
N ILE A 94 -8.17 5.19 6.25
CA ILE A 94 -9.05 5.95 7.14
C ILE A 94 -8.31 6.52 8.34
N THR A 95 -7.08 6.06 8.63
CA THR A 95 -6.23 6.66 9.65
C THR A 95 -5.44 7.86 9.14
N GLU A 96 -5.28 7.99 7.83
CA GLU A 96 -4.54 9.08 7.20
C GLU A 96 -5.42 10.30 6.86
N VAL A 97 -6.73 10.25 7.13
CA VAL A 97 -7.61 11.44 7.11
C VAL A 97 -7.47 12.30 8.38
N GLU A 98 -6.63 11.87 9.32
CA GLU A 98 -6.38 12.52 10.60
C GLU A 98 -7.68 12.80 11.37
N ASP A 99 -7.91 14.03 11.82
CA ASP A 99 -9.06 14.41 12.63
C ASP A 99 -10.32 14.72 11.78
N ASN A 100 -10.22 14.71 10.45
CA ASN A 100 -11.33 15.07 9.57
C ASN A 100 -12.07 13.85 9.02
N THR A 101 -12.90 13.26 9.87
CA THR A 101 -13.68 12.05 9.60
C THR A 101 -14.68 12.21 8.45
N SER A 102 -15.08 13.44 8.12
CA SER A 102 -15.95 13.72 6.97
C SER A 102 -15.31 13.37 5.62
N LEU A 103 -13.98 13.18 5.59
CA LEU A 103 -13.23 12.73 4.42
C LEU A 103 -13.27 11.21 4.21
N ILE A 104 -13.79 10.43 5.17
CA ILE A 104 -13.95 8.98 5.02
C ILE A 104 -15.15 8.71 4.11
N SER A 105 -14.90 8.77 2.79
CA SER A 105 -15.90 8.55 1.75
C SER A 105 -15.26 7.99 0.48
N ALA A 106 -16.04 7.28 -0.33
CA ALA A 106 -15.57 6.77 -1.61
C ALA A 106 -15.15 7.90 -2.57
N GLN A 107 -15.86 9.04 -2.53
CA GLN A 107 -15.52 10.21 -3.34
C GLN A 107 -14.13 10.75 -3.04
N HIS A 108 -13.74 10.79 -1.75
CA HIS A 108 -12.48 11.38 -1.33
C HIS A 108 -11.31 10.38 -1.37
N LEU A 109 -11.54 9.14 -0.95
CA LEU A 109 -10.49 8.10 -0.90
C LEU A 109 -10.31 7.36 -2.24
N GLY A 110 -11.32 7.36 -3.10
CA GLY A 110 -11.29 6.71 -4.42
C GLY A 110 -10.10 7.11 -5.30
N PRO A 111 -9.75 8.39 -5.43
CA PRO A 111 -8.57 8.83 -6.18
C PRO A 111 -7.25 8.18 -5.74
N PHE A 112 -7.07 7.93 -4.43
CA PHE A 112 -5.86 7.27 -3.92
C PHE A 112 -5.84 5.79 -4.31
N VAL A 113 -6.96 5.08 -4.18
CA VAL A 113 -7.09 3.68 -4.60
C VAL A 113 -6.88 3.56 -6.11
N GLN A 114 -7.38 4.53 -6.90
CA GLN A 114 -7.22 4.56 -8.34
C GLN A 114 -5.75 4.72 -8.75
N VAL A 115 -4.98 5.60 -8.07
CA VAL A 115 -3.53 5.71 -8.31
C VAL A 115 -2.84 4.37 -8.08
N ALA A 116 -3.15 3.67 -6.98
CA ALA A 116 -2.56 2.36 -6.72
C ALA A 116 -2.92 1.34 -7.83
N LYS A 117 -4.16 1.33 -8.32
CA LYS A 117 -4.58 0.48 -9.44
C LYS A 117 -3.83 0.82 -10.73
N ASP A 118 -3.69 2.10 -11.05
CA ASP A 118 -3.02 2.56 -12.28
C ASP A 118 -1.52 2.30 -12.25
N THR A 119 -0.87 2.38 -11.09
CA THR A 119 0.59 2.17 -10.97
C THR A 119 0.98 0.71 -10.80
N PHE A 120 0.29 -0.02 -9.91
CA PHE A 120 0.63 -1.42 -9.62
C PHE A 120 -0.06 -2.38 -10.59
N GLY A 121 -1.22 -2.01 -11.14
CA GLY A 121 -2.10 -2.92 -11.85
C GLY A 121 -2.92 -3.77 -10.88
N ILE A 122 -4.11 -4.20 -11.32
CA ILE A 122 -5.03 -4.94 -10.46
C ILE A 122 -4.42 -6.24 -9.90
N ASP A 123 -3.52 -6.89 -10.62
CA ASP A 123 -2.87 -8.14 -10.20
C ASP A 123 -1.86 -7.95 -9.05
N ARG A 124 -1.54 -6.70 -8.68
CA ARG A 124 -0.63 -6.42 -7.56
C ARG A 124 -1.32 -5.69 -6.41
N LEU A 125 -2.64 -5.56 -6.41
CA LEU A 125 -3.37 -4.97 -5.30
C LEU A 125 -3.95 -6.02 -4.36
N ILE A 126 -3.76 -5.82 -3.05
CA ILE A 126 -4.27 -6.71 -2.02
C ILE A 126 -5.08 -5.90 -1.03
N PHE A 127 -6.29 -6.35 -0.70
CA PHE A 127 -7.04 -5.77 0.42
C PHE A 127 -6.30 -6.02 1.74
N GLY A 128 -6.17 -4.97 2.55
CA GLY A 128 -5.70 -5.10 3.92
C GLY A 128 -6.60 -4.32 4.86
N GLY A 129 -6.78 -4.92 6.03
CA GLY A 129 -7.72 -4.42 7.00
C GLY A 129 -7.19 -3.33 7.94
N ASP A 130 -5.92 -3.47 8.35
CA ASP A 130 -5.28 -2.65 9.38
C ASP A 130 -6.01 -2.65 10.74
N TRP A 131 -6.81 -3.68 11.05
CA TRP A 131 -7.46 -3.81 12.36
C TRP A 131 -6.43 -4.21 13.44
N PRO A 132 -6.49 -3.65 14.66
CA PRO A 132 -7.47 -2.68 15.16
C PRO A 132 -7.08 -1.21 14.91
N VAL A 133 -5.95 -0.93 14.26
CA VAL A 133 -5.43 0.43 14.03
C VAL A 133 -6.41 1.29 13.23
N CYS A 134 -7.14 0.70 12.27
CA CYS A 134 -8.19 1.40 11.52
C CYS A 134 -9.29 2.02 12.42
N GLU A 135 -9.46 1.52 13.65
CA GLU A 135 -10.42 2.04 14.65
C GLU A 135 -9.82 3.11 15.57
N ALA A 136 -8.52 3.43 15.43
CA ALA A 136 -7.85 4.46 16.23
C ALA A 136 -8.25 5.88 15.82
N THR A 137 -8.71 6.08 14.59
CA THR A 137 -9.29 7.36 14.16
C THR A 137 -10.68 7.55 14.73
N GLN A 138 -10.98 8.76 15.18
CA GLN A 138 -12.29 9.09 15.72
C GLN A 138 -13.39 8.72 14.71
N GLY A 139 -14.40 7.95 15.13
CA GLY A 139 -15.49 7.52 14.24
C GLY A 139 -15.08 6.53 13.13
N GLY A 140 -13.81 6.14 13.03
CA GLY A 140 -13.34 5.05 12.20
C GLY A 140 -13.77 3.70 12.77
N THR A 141 -14.22 2.79 11.92
CA THR A 141 -14.52 1.40 12.29
C THR A 141 -14.03 0.47 11.19
N TRP A 142 -13.78 -0.79 11.53
CA TRP A 142 -13.55 -1.84 10.54
C TRP A 142 -14.61 -1.84 9.42
N GLN A 143 -15.88 -1.81 9.82
CA GLN A 143 -17.00 -1.87 8.89
C GLN A 143 -17.02 -0.66 7.95
N LEU A 144 -16.80 0.53 8.49
CA LEU A 144 -16.73 1.76 7.68
C LEU A 144 -15.63 1.69 6.63
N TRP A 145 -14.44 1.18 6.99
CA TRP A 145 -13.35 0.98 6.03
C TRP A 145 -13.78 0.04 4.89
N VAL A 146 -14.34 -1.12 5.24
CA VAL A 146 -14.80 -2.11 4.27
C VAL A 146 -15.89 -1.53 3.36
N ASP A 147 -16.89 -0.84 3.92
CA ASP A 147 -18.00 -0.26 3.16
C ASP A 147 -17.50 0.80 2.16
N VAL A 148 -16.60 1.70 2.59
CA VAL A 148 -16.02 2.72 1.72
C VAL A 148 -15.21 2.09 0.59
N LEU A 149 -14.38 1.09 0.90
CA LEU A 149 -13.61 0.42 -0.15
C LEU A 149 -14.50 -0.34 -1.13
N GLN A 150 -15.56 -0.99 -0.64
CA GLN A 150 -16.55 -1.66 -1.49
C GLN A 150 -17.24 -0.67 -2.44
N GLU A 151 -17.61 0.51 -1.96
CA GLU A 151 -18.20 1.57 -2.79
C GLU A 151 -17.19 2.06 -3.86
N ILE A 152 -15.92 2.25 -3.50
CA ILE A 152 -14.86 2.66 -4.45
C ILE A 152 -14.72 1.65 -5.59
N VAL A 153 -14.69 0.35 -5.27
CA VAL A 153 -14.44 -0.71 -6.27
C VAL A 153 -15.71 -1.24 -6.91
N GLN A 154 -16.88 -0.72 -6.55
CA GLN A 154 -18.15 -1.13 -7.14
C GLN A 154 -18.18 -0.96 -8.66
N ALA A 155 -17.44 0.03 -9.18
CA ALA A 155 -17.32 0.29 -10.61
C ALA A 155 -16.29 -0.61 -11.33
N TRP A 156 -15.53 -1.45 -10.60
CA TRP A 156 -14.57 -2.38 -11.18
C TRP A 156 -15.23 -3.68 -11.61
N GLU A 157 -14.60 -4.40 -12.54
CA GLU A 157 -15.12 -5.70 -12.97
C GLU A 157 -15.17 -6.68 -11.79
N PRO A 158 -16.16 -7.59 -11.71
CA PRO A 158 -16.29 -8.55 -10.61
C PRO A 158 -15.03 -9.39 -10.37
N GLU A 159 -14.30 -9.71 -11.44
CA GLU A 159 -13.03 -10.44 -11.35
C GLU A 159 -11.93 -9.58 -10.71
N GLU A 160 -11.87 -8.29 -11.01
CA GLU A 160 -10.92 -7.37 -10.39
C GLU A 160 -11.18 -7.22 -8.89
N GLN A 161 -12.45 -7.13 -8.48
CA GLN A 161 -12.85 -7.12 -7.07
C GLN A 161 -12.41 -8.41 -6.37
N THR A 162 -12.62 -9.57 -7.01
CA THR A 162 -12.18 -10.88 -6.49
C THR A 162 -10.66 -10.95 -6.36
N ARG A 163 -9.92 -10.39 -7.31
CA ARG A 163 -8.45 -10.29 -7.25
C ARG A 163 -8.00 -9.46 -6.06
N LEU A 164 -8.57 -8.27 -5.88
CA LEU A 164 -8.25 -7.39 -4.75
C LEU A 164 -8.54 -8.06 -3.39
N PHE A 165 -9.73 -8.62 -3.21
CA PHE A 165 -10.17 -9.11 -1.91
C PHE A 165 -9.71 -10.53 -1.56
N VAL A 166 -9.32 -11.34 -2.55
CA VAL A 166 -9.08 -12.78 -2.33
C VAL A 166 -7.82 -13.26 -3.05
N THR A 167 -7.84 -13.33 -4.38
CA THR A 167 -6.90 -14.20 -5.10
C THR A 167 -5.49 -13.64 -5.20
N ASN A 168 -5.32 -12.31 -5.16
CA ASN A 168 -3.97 -11.72 -5.13
C ASN A 168 -3.26 -12.00 -3.81
N ALA A 169 -3.97 -11.96 -2.68
CA ALA A 169 -3.39 -12.33 -1.38
C ALA A 169 -2.98 -13.81 -1.37
N GLN A 170 -3.85 -14.70 -1.85
CA GLN A 170 -3.54 -16.11 -1.95
C GLN A 170 -2.27 -16.37 -2.78
N ARG A 171 -2.15 -15.73 -3.94
CA ARG A 171 -0.94 -15.83 -4.78
C ARG A 171 0.29 -15.22 -4.12
N CYS A 172 0.17 -14.02 -3.54
CA CYS A 172 1.30 -13.28 -2.97
C CYS A 172 1.91 -13.97 -1.75
N TYR A 173 1.06 -14.53 -0.87
CA TYR A 173 1.48 -15.17 0.38
C TYR A 173 1.48 -16.70 0.31
N ASN A 174 1.24 -17.27 -0.87
CA ASN A 174 1.15 -18.71 -1.10
C ASN A 174 0.15 -19.41 -0.13
N LEU A 175 -1.04 -18.83 0.01
CA LEU A 175 -2.11 -19.36 0.86
C LEU A 175 -2.93 -20.40 0.10
N VAL A 176 -3.16 -21.56 0.73
CA VAL A 176 -3.93 -22.70 0.21
C VAL A 176 -5.43 -22.50 0.30
#